data_AF-A0AA42YHR7-F1
#
_entry.id   AF-A0AA42YHR7-F1
#
_cell.length_a   1.000
_cell.length_b   1.000
_cell.length_c   1.000
_cell.angle_alpha   90.00
_cell.angle_beta   90.00
_cell.angle_gamma   90.00
#
_symmetry.space_group_name_H-M   'P 1'
#
loop_
_entity.id
_entity.type
_entity.pdbx_description
1 polymer ?
#
loop_
_entity_poly.entity_id
_entity_poly.type
_entity_poly.pdbx_seq_one_letter_code
_entity_poly.pdbx_strand_id
1 'polypeptide(L)'
;MKMMDGSEELTALRRGAEVEDWNSCQRAVEMLLRRLSPIAAVRLAARQLWSSLVSFERHHPSAKWAREHLARIEDGEEHLRVPPEALAEYPGPGGNNFVAGVEALTEAYGADCDPDRRVHKAAHAVSQAVMVSALDVGGTERPEIWRRWYERALSGARPSLDSHPLLEISNLERVAEHRRSRWFAIADELEALLGRE
;
A
#
# COMPACT_ATOMS: atom_id res chain seq x y z
N MET A 1 -31.55 6.87 -11.81
CA MET A 1 -30.42 6.00 -11.40
C MET A 1 -30.15 6.31 -9.94
N LYS A 2 -30.37 5.36 -9.03
CA LYS A 2 -30.18 5.58 -7.58
C LYS A 2 -28.66 5.69 -7.37
N MET A 3 -28.16 6.84 -6.95
CA MET A 3 -26.77 6.95 -6.49
C MET A 3 -26.63 6.00 -5.30
N MET A 4 -25.91 4.89 -5.49
CA MET A 4 -25.46 4.06 -4.37
C MET A 4 -24.33 4.84 -3.70
N ASP A 5 -24.58 5.27 -2.47
CA ASP A 5 -23.92 6.38 -1.77
C ASP A 5 -22.52 6.07 -1.17
N GLY A 6 -21.87 4.95 -1.53
CA GLY A 6 -20.60 4.58 -0.87
C GLY A 6 -20.76 3.88 0.48
N SER A 7 -21.93 3.97 1.11
CA SER A 7 -22.09 3.69 2.54
C SER A 7 -21.85 2.22 2.88
N GLU A 8 -22.32 1.29 2.05
CA GLU A 8 -22.09 -0.15 2.27
C GLU A 8 -20.60 -0.51 2.18
N GLU A 9 -19.89 0.00 1.18
CA GLU A 9 -18.46 -0.27 1.01
C GLU A 9 -17.58 0.45 2.05
N LEU A 10 -17.94 1.67 2.45
CA LEU A 10 -17.28 2.36 3.57
C LEU A 10 -17.46 1.57 4.88
N THR A 11 -18.68 1.10 5.14
CA THR A 11 -18.97 0.23 6.29
C THR A 11 -18.16 -1.06 6.22
N ALA A 12 -18.07 -1.68 5.04
CA ALA A 12 -17.28 -2.88 4.82
C ALA A 12 -15.78 -2.66 5.08
N LEU A 13 -15.23 -1.53 4.62
CA LEU A 13 -13.83 -1.16 4.87
C LEU A 13 -13.56 -0.99 6.37
N ARG A 14 -14.41 -0.23 7.08
CA ARG A 14 -14.27 0.00 8.52
C ARG A 14 -14.37 -1.30 9.31
N ARG A 15 -15.37 -2.14 9.00
CA ARG A 15 -15.53 -3.45 9.64
C ARG A 15 -14.34 -4.38 9.34
N GLY A 16 -13.86 -4.39 8.10
CA GLY A 16 -12.66 -5.14 7.72
C GLY A 16 -11.44 -4.72 8.54
N ALA A 17 -11.27 -3.41 8.77
CA ALA A 17 -10.19 -2.88 9.58
C ALA A 17 -10.31 -3.27 11.06
N GLU A 18 -11.52 -3.28 11.62
CA GLU A 18 -11.78 -3.69 13.01
C GLU A 18 -11.39 -5.14 13.27
N VAL A 19 -11.76 -6.05 12.36
CA VAL A 19 -11.49 -7.50 12.48
C VAL A 19 -10.19 -7.93 11.81
N GLU A 20 -9.38 -6.97 11.34
CA GLU A 20 -8.10 -7.19 10.67
C GLU A 20 -8.18 -8.08 9.41
N ASP A 21 -9.31 -8.04 8.70
CA ASP A 21 -9.50 -8.75 7.44
C ASP A 21 -8.94 -7.92 6.27
N TRP A 22 -7.69 -8.23 5.93
CA TRP A 22 -6.95 -7.64 4.82
C TRP A 22 -7.70 -7.69 3.49
N ASN A 23 -8.26 -8.85 3.15
CA ASN A 23 -8.87 -9.07 1.85
C ASN A 23 -10.17 -8.29 1.73
N SER A 24 -10.94 -8.21 2.82
CA SER A 24 -12.12 -7.35 2.90
C SER A 24 -11.76 -5.88 2.75
N CYS A 25 -10.68 -5.40 3.41
CA CYS A 25 -10.23 -4.02 3.27
C CYS A 25 -9.84 -3.68 1.82
N GLN A 26 -8.99 -4.51 1.20
CA GLN A 26 -8.54 -4.30 -0.18
C GLN A 26 -9.71 -4.31 -1.16
N ARG A 27 -10.64 -5.26 -1.02
CA ARG A 27 -11.83 -5.33 -1.87
C ARG A 27 -12.74 -4.11 -1.69
N ALA A 28 -12.96 -3.66 -0.46
CA ALA A 28 -13.76 -2.49 -0.18
C ALA A 28 -13.13 -1.22 -0.77
N VAL A 29 -11.81 -1.04 -0.63
CA VAL A 29 -11.08 0.06 -1.29
C VAL A 29 -11.22 -0.01 -2.80
N GLU A 30 -11.04 -1.18 -3.42
CA GLU A 30 -11.20 -1.31 -4.88
C GLU A 30 -12.61 -0.87 -5.33
N MET A 31 -13.65 -1.32 -4.62
CA MET A 31 -15.03 -0.94 -4.93
C MET A 31 -15.30 0.56 -4.75
N LEU A 32 -14.74 1.17 -3.70
CA LEU A 32 -14.85 2.62 -3.47
C LEU A 32 -14.10 3.42 -4.55
N LEU A 33 -12.90 2.97 -4.93
CA LEU A 33 -12.12 3.60 -6.00
C LEU A 33 -12.80 3.53 -7.37
N ARG A 34 -13.59 2.49 -7.65
CA ARG A 34 -14.39 2.38 -8.89
C ARG A 34 -15.46 3.46 -9.02
N ARG A 35 -15.82 4.09 -7.90
CA ARG A 35 -16.80 5.18 -7.87
C ARG A 35 -16.19 6.55 -8.09
N LEU A 36 -14.86 6.67 -7.97
CA LEU A 36 -14.13 7.90 -8.25
C LEU A 36 -13.77 8.00 -9.73
N SER A 37 -13.48 9.21 -10.20
CA SER A 37 -12.78 9.35 -11.48
C SER A 37 -11.43 8.58 -11.44
N PRO A 38 -10.98 7.97 -12.55
CA PRO A 38 -9.75 7.16 -12.54
C PRO A 38 -8.51 7.95 -12.10
N ILE A 39 -8.45 9.25 -12.42
CA ILE A 39 -7.38 10.15 -11.98
C ILE A 39 -7.44 10.38 -10.45
N ALA A 40 -8.64 10.55 -9.87
CA ALA A 40 -8.78 10.70 -8.43
C ALA A 40 -8.34 9.42 -7.68
N ALA A 41 -8.66 8.24 -8.21
CA ALA A 41 -8.20 6.97 -7.66
C ALA A 41 -6.67 6.83 -7.66
N VAL A 42 -6.01 7.16 -8.78
CA VAL A 42 -4.54 7.19 -8.86
C VAL A 42 -3.94 8.20 -7.89
N ARG A 43 -4.50 9.41 -7.80
CA ARG A 43 -4.03 10.45 -6.88
C ARG A 43 -4.14 10.05 -5.41
N LEU A 44 -5.22 9.37 -5.03
CA LEU A 44 -5.33 8.80 -3.68
C LEU A 44 -4.19 7.81 -3.42
N ALA A 45 -3.98 6.86 -4.32
CA ALA A 45 -2.91 5.86 -4.20
C ALA A 45 -1.52 6.51 -4.11
N ALA A 46 -1.25 7.53 -4.93
CA ALA A 46 -0.02 8.30 -4.88
C ALA A 46 0.19 8.97 -3.52
N ARG A 47 -0.84 9.63 -2.95
CA ARG A 47 -0.74 10.23 -1.60
C ARG A 47 -0.42 9.19 -0.53
N GLN A 48 -1.01 7.99 -0.62
CA GLN A 48 -0.70 6.93 0.33
C GLN A 48 0.78 6.51 0.23
N LEU A 49 1.33 6.35 -0.98
CA LEU A 49 2.75 6.03 -1.15
C LEU A 49 3.67 7.17 -0.72
N TRP A 50 3.34 8.43 -1.00
CA TRP A 50 4.07 9.58 -0.49
C TRP A 50 4.15 9.60 1.04
N SER A 51 3.06 9.25 1.72
CA SER A 51 3.06 9.15 3.18
C SER A 51 3.98 8.03 3.70
N SER A 52 4.21 6.99 2.91
CA SER A 52 5.11 5.87 3.22
C SER A 52 6.56 6.10 2.76
N LEU A 53 6.83 7.10 1.92
CA LEU A 53 8.16 7.38 1.37
C LEU A 53 9.20 7.67 2.46
N VAL A 54 8.82 8.43 3.50
CA VAL A 54 9.74 8.75 4.61
C VAL A 54 10.24 7.49 5.30
N SER A 55 9.37 6.49 5.46
CA SER A 55 9.75 5.19 6.02
C SER A 55 10.73 4.45 5.12
N PHE A 56 10.43 4.40 3.82
CA PHE A 56 11.29 3.76 2.83
C PHE A 56 12.69 4.40 2.78
N GLU A 57 12.77 5.73 2.68
CA GLU A 57 14.04 6.46 2.60
C GLU A 57 14.88 6.36 3.88
N ARG A 58 14.24 6.22 5.04
CA ARG A 58 14.96 5.99 6.31
C ARG A 58 15.74 4.67 6.27
N HIS A 59 15.16 3.62 5.70
CA HIS A 59 15.82 2.32 5.58
C HIS A 59 16.71 2.21 4.33
N HIS A 60 16.42 3.02 3.31
CA HIS A 60 17.09 2.97 2.00
C HIS A 60 17.49 4.38 1.49
N PRO A 61 18.37 5.11 2.20
CA PRO A 61 18.68 6.52 1.89
C PRO A 61 19.40 6.72 0.55
N SER A 62 19.99 5.67 -0.02
CA SER A 62 20.60 5.70 -1.35
C SER A 62 19.59 5.57 -2.49
N ALA A 63 18.35 5.14 -2.22
CA ALA A 63 17.31 4.87 -3.21
C ALA A 63 16.55 6.14 -3.63
N LYS A 64 17.28 7.15 -4.11
CA LYS A 64 16.73 8.47 -4.49
C LYS A 64 15.67 8.40 -5.60
N TRP A 65 15.72 7.36 -6.42
CA TRP A 65 14.78 7.11 -7.51
C TRP A 65 13.32 7.11 -7.03
N ALA A 66 13.02 6.65 -5.81
CA ALA A 66 11.66 6.49 -5.33
C ALA A 66 10.89 7.83 -5.29
N ARG A 67 11.53 8.84 -4.71
CA ARG A 67 10.98 10.20 -4.63
C ARG A 67 10.84 10.84 -6.00
N GLU A 68 11.89 10.74 -6.81
CA GLU A 68 11.93 11.30 -8.16
C GLU A 68 10.84 10.67 -9.04
N HIS A 69 10.62 9.36 -8.91
CA HIS A 69 9.62 8.62 -9.65
C HIS A 69 8.19 9.00 -9.23
N LEU A 70 7.91 9.08 -7.92
CA LEU A 70 6.61 9.55 -7.44
C LEU A 70 6.30 11.00 -7.88
N ALA A 71 7.30 11.87 -7.87
CA ALA A 71 7.15 13.26 -8.34
C ALA A 71 6.77 13.31 -9.83
N ARG A 72 7.40 12.50 -10.69
CA ARG A 72 7.07 12.42 -12.11
C ARG A 72 5.64 11.92 -12.38
N ILE A 73 5.12 11.02 -11.54
CA ILE A 73 3.70 10.60 -11.60
C ILE A 73 2.79 11.78 -11.26
N GLU A 74 3.12 12.58 -10.24
CA GLU A 74 2.34 13.76 -9.87
C GLU A 74 2.39 14.87 -10.93
N ASP A 75 3.54 15.06 -11.58
CA ASP A 75 3.74 15.99 -12.69
C ASP A 75 3.02 15.55 -13.97
N GLY A 76 2.55 14.31 -14.01
CA GLY A 76 1.67 13.79 -15.04
C GLY A 76 2.36 13.07 -16.18
N GLU A 77 3.52 12.44 -15.93
CA GLU A 77 4.27 11.72 -16.95
C GLU A 77 3.66 10.33 -17.25
N GLU A 78 2.82 10.24 -18.29
CA GLU A 78 2.01 9.04 -18.59
C GLU A 78 2.79 7.84 -19.15
N HIS A 79 4.02 8.05 -19.63
CA HIS A 79 4.88 7.00 -20.21
C HIS A 79 6.03 6.58 -19.30
N LEU A 80 5.84 6.78 -17.99
CA LEU A 80 6.81 6.43 -16.97
C LEU A 80 7.00 4.91 -16.90
N ARG A 81 8.26 4.48 -16.77
CA ARG A 81 8.61 3.10 -16.45
C ARG A 81 9.28 3.06 -15.10
N VAL A 82 9.00 2.01 -14.35
CA VAL A 82 9.69 1.75 -13.09
C VAL A 82 11.20 1.69 -13.37
N PRO A 83 12.03 2.42 -12.60
CA PRO A 83 13.46 2.49 -12.85
C PRO A 83 14.13 1.12 -12.58
N PRO A 84 15.21 0.77 -13.29
CA PRO A 84 15.92 -0.49 -13.08
C PRO A 84 16.35 -0.73 -11.62
N GLU A 85 16.63 0.35 -10.88
CA GLU A 85 16.96 0.32 -9.46
C GLU A 85 15.86 -0.32 -8.61
N ALA A 86 14.59 -0.22 -9.01
CA ALA A 86 13.48 -0.86 -8.31
C ALA A 86 13.54 -2.40 -8.36
N LEU A 87 14.28 -2.97 -9.32
CA LEU A 87 14.49 -4.42 -9.43
C LEU A 87 15.46 -4.97 -8.36
N ALA A 88 16.12 -4.07 -7.62
CA ALA A 88 16.95 -4.46 -6.49
C ALA A 88 16.09 -4.97 -5.32
N GLU A 89 16.75 -5.66 -4.42
CA GLU A 89 16.17 -6.05 -3.13
C GLU A 89 16.24 -4.89 -2.13
N TYR A 90 15.18 -4.69 -1.34
CA TYR A 90 15.09 -3.64 -0.32
C TYR A 90 14.87 -4.26 1.08
N PRO A 91 15.96 -4.66 1.79
CA PRO A 91 15.91 -5.41 3.06
C PRO A 91 15.25 -4.74 4.27
N GLY A 92 14.70 -3.54 4.12
CA GLY A 92 14.13 -2.77 5.22
C GLY A 92 12.68 -3.17 5.52
N PRO A 93 12.20 -2.98 6.77
CA PRO A 93 10.79 -3.07 7.12
C PRO A 93 9.87 -2.39 6.11
N GLY A 94 9.09 -3.19 5.37
CA GLY A 94 8.18 -2.70 4.33
C GLY A 94 8.84 -2.24 3.02
N GLY A 95 10.15 -2.37 2.84
CA GLY A 95 10.87 -1.91 1.64
C GLY A 95 10.33 -2.50 0.34
N ASN A 96 10.23 -3.83 0.26
CA ASN A 96 9.68 -4.51 -0.92
C ASN A 96 8.17 -4.23 -1.13
N ASN A 97 7.40 -3.96 -0.05
CA ASN A 97 6.02 -3.51 -0.19
C ASN A 97 5.94 -2.12 -0.82
N PHE A 98 6.82 -1.20 -0.43
CA PHE A 98 6.88 0.14 -1.01
C PHE A 98 7.16 0.07 -2.51
N VAL A 99 8.15 -0.73 -2.92
CA VAL A 99 8.47 -0.94 -4.35
C VAL A 99 7.29 -1.51 -5.10
N ALA A 100 6.67 -2.60 -4.61
CA ALA A 100 5.47 -3.18 -5.23
C ALA A 100 4.31 -2.17 -5.35
N GLY A 101 4.18 -1.27 -4.37
CA GLY A 101 3.22 -0.18 -4.42
C GLY A 101 3.53 0.82 -5.54
N VAL A 102 4.79 1.24 -5.68
CA VAL A 102 5.24 2.14 -6.76
C VAL A 102 5.07 1.49 -8.14
N GLU A 103 5.39 0.21 -8.28
CA GLU A 103 5.17 -0.55 -9.52
C GLU A 103 3.69 -0.55 -9.90
N ALA A 104 2.81 -0.90 -8.96
CA ALA A 104 1.38 -0.90 -9.19
C ALA A 104 0.84 0.51 -9.52
N LEU A 105 1.32 1.56 -8.84
CA LEU A 105 0.92 2.93 -9.17
C LEU A 105 1.38 3.33 -10.58
N THR A 106 2.60 2.97 -10.97
CA THR A 106 3.13 3.25 -12.31
C THR A 106 2.28 2.59 -13.38
N GLU A 107 1.93 1.33 -13.19
CA GLU A 107 1.02 0.60 -14.09
C GLU A 107 -0.40 1.18 -14.09
N ALA A 108 -0.92 1.61 -12.94
CA ALA A 108 -2.22 2.28 -12.86
C ALA A 108 -2.22 3.59 -13.65
N TYR A 109 -1.12 4.35 -13.59
CA TYR A 109 -1.05 5.64 -14.24
C TYR A 109 -0.84 5.57 -15.76
N GLY A 110 -0.16 4.51 -16.24
CA GLY A 110 0.20 4.34 -17.64
C GLY A 110 -0.95 4.55 -18.63
N ALA A 111 -0.65 5.21 -19.75
CA ALA A 111 -1.64 5.57 -20.78
C ALA A 111 -2.44 4.35 -21.32
N ASP A 112 -1.79 3.19 -21.43
CA ASP A 112 -2.38 1.97 -21.99
C ASP A 112 -3.19 1.14 -20.97
N CYS A 113 -3.29 1.60 -19.71
CA CYS A 113 -3.98 0.88 -18.65
C CYS A 113 -5.49 1.11 -18.72
N ASP A 114 -6.24 0.04 -18.97
CA ASP A 114 -7.70 0.07 -19.00
C ASP A 114 -8.28 0.49 -17.63
N PRO A 115 -9.50 1.08 -17.60
CA PRO A 115 -10.05 1.64 -16.37
C PRO A 115 -10.19 0.65 -15.21
N ASP A 116 -10.55 -0.60 -15.48
CA ASP A 116 -10.76 -1.61 -14.44
C ASP A 116 -9.42 -2.06 -13.83
N ARG A 117 -8.43 -2.33 -14.67
CA ARG A 117 -7.06 -2.62 -14.20
C ARG A 117 -6.47 -1.45 -13.44
N ARG A 118 -6.70 -0.21 -13.91
CA ARG A 118 -6.20 1.01 -13.26
C ARG A 118 -6.69 1.10 -11.83
N VAL A 119 -7.99 0.87 -11.60
CA VAL A 119 -8.55 0.88 -10.25
C VAL A 119 -7.99 -0.26 -9.40
N HIS A 120 -7.91 -1.48 -9.94
CA HIS A 120 -7.33 -2.61 -9.21
C HIS A 120 -5.86 -2.35 -8.79
N LYS A 121 -5.06 -1.78 -9.69
CA LYS A 121 -3.66 -1.42 -9.44
C LYS A 121 -3.52 -0.28 -8.43
N ALA A 122 -4.39 0.73 -8.51
CA ALA A 122 -4.46 1.79 -7.50
C ALA A 122 -4.84 1.23 -6.11
N ALA A 123 -5.82 0.33 -6.04
CA ALA A 123 -6.19 -0.35 -4.79
C ALA A 123 -5.03 -1.18 -4.24
N HIS A 124 -4.30 -1.89 -5.11
CA HIS A 124 -3.10 -2.61 -4.72
C HIS A 124 -2.03 -1.68 -4.15
N ALA A 125 -1.76 -0.54 -4.78
CA ALA A 125 -0.80 0.45 -4.29
C ALA A 125 -1.20 1.02 -2.91
N VAL A 126 -2.48 1.31 -2.68
CA VAL A 126 -3.02 1.72 -1.37
C VAL A 126 -2.76 0.64 -0.32
N SER A 127 -3.11 -0.60 -0.62
CA SER A 127 -2.84 -1.75 0.23
C SER A 127 -1.34 -1.86 0.56
N GLN A 128 -0.46 -1.81 -0.43
CA GLN A 128 0.97 -1.86 -0.18
C GLN A 128 1.45 -0.73 0.74
N ALA A 129 0.95 0.49 0.59
CA ALA A 129 1.28 1.60 1.48
C ALA A 129 0.89 1.33 2.94
N VAL A 130 -0.26 0.69 3.19
CA VAL A 130 -0.66 0.26 4.55
C VAL A 130 0.33 -0.77 5.10
N MET A 131 0.74 -1.76 4.29
CA MET A 131 1.75 -2.75 4.71
C MET A 131 3.09 -2.11 5.05
N VAL A 132 3.55 -1.13 4.26
CA VAL A 132 4.81 -0.41 4.54
C VAL A 132 4.76 0.16 5.95
N SER A 133 3.71 0.93 6.27
CA SER A 133 3.57 1.58 7.58
C SER A 133 3.50 0.58 8.74
N ALA A 134 2.76 -0.52 8.55
CA ALA A 134 2.59 -1.55 9.57
C ALA A 134 3.90 -2.32 9.86
N LEU A 135 4.58 -2.74 8.80
CA LEU A 135 5.83 -3.47 8.91
C LEU A 135 6.95 -2.58 9.42
N ASP A 136 6.95 -1.29 9.08
CA ASP A 136 7.90 -0.34 9.62
C ASP A 136 7.80 -0.22 11.16
N VAL A 137 6.59 -0.10 11.70
CA VAL A 137 6.35 -0.07 13.15
C VAL A 137 6.92 -1.33 13.80
N GLY A 138 6.49 -2.50 13.33
CA GLY A 138 6.87 -3.77 13.96
C GLY A 138 8.33 -4.16 13.73
N GLY A 139 8.87 -3.89 12.54
CA GLY A 139 10.26 -4.18 12.18
C GLY A 139 11.25 -3.23 12.84
N THR A 140 10.88 -1.98 13.09
CA THR A 140 11.68 -1.04 13.89
C THR A 140 11.66 -1.40 15.38
N GLU A 141 10.52 -1.86 15.90
CA GLU A 141 10.40 -2.32 17.28
C GLU A 141 11.14 -3.64 17.53
N ARG A 142 11.18 -4.54 16.54
CA ARG A 142 11.75 -5.89 16.63
C ARG A 142 12.74 -6.17 15.49
N PRO A 143 13.87 -5.43 15.40
CA PRO A 143 14.81 -5.53 14.28
C PRO A 143 15.46 -6.92 14.16
N GLU A 144 15.60 -7.65 15.26
CA GLU A 144 16.10 -9.02 15.29
C GLU A 144 15.13 -10.02 14.63
N ILE A 145 13.82 -9.82 14.80
CA ILE A 145 12.81 -10.68 14.17
C ILE A 145 12.76 -10.38 12.68
N TRP A 146 12.78 -9.09 12.31
CA TRP A 146 12.81 -8.66 10.91
C TRP A 146 14.02 -9.23 10.17
N ARG A 147 15.22 -9.13 10.75
CA ARG A 147 16.44 -9.67 10.13
C ARG A 147 16.35 -11.17 9.89
N ARG A 148 15.88 -11.94 10.88
CA ARG A 148 15.69 -13.40 10.74
C ARG A 148 14.65 -13.75 9.67
N TRP A 149 13.57 -12.97 9.56
CA TRP A 149 12.60 -13.13 8.49
C TRP A 149 13.25 -12.92 7.12
N TYR A 150 13.97 -11.81 6.96
CA TYR A 150 14.54 -11.44 5.67
C TYR A 150 15.66 -12.39 5.23
N GLU A 151 16.56 -12.79 6.13
CA GLU A 151 17.59 -13.81 5.87
C GLU A 151 16.97 -15.14 5.40
N ARG A 152 15.81 -15.52 5.96
CA ARG A 152 15.06 -16.71 5.53
C ARG A 152 14.39 -16.52 4.17
N ALA A 153 13.82 -15.35 3.90
CA ALA A 153 13.22 -15.04 2.60
C ALA A 153 14.26 -15.14 1.48
N LEU A 154 15.47 -14.60 1.70
CA LEU A 154 16.59 -14.67 0.76
C LEU A 154 17.15 -16.10 0.57
N SER A 155 17.05 -16.97 1.57
CA SER A 155 17.54 -18.35 1.45
C SER A 155 16.62 -19.25 0.61
N GLY A 156 15.44 -18.75 0.20
CA GLY A 156 14.43 -19.53 -0.52
C GLY A 156 13.75 -20.60 0.34
N ALA A 157 14.04 -20.63 1.64
CA ALA A 157 13.41 -21.55 2.57
C ALA A 157 11.94 -21.16 2.76
N ARG A 158 11.00 -22.08 2.50
CA ARG A 158 9.59 -21.88 2.83
C ARG A 158 9.39 -22.12 4.33
N PRO A 159 9.12 -21.10 5.14
CA PRO A 159 8.79 -21.31 6.55
C PRO A 159 7.49 -22.12 6.67
N SER A 160 7.39 -22.93 7.72
CA SER A 160 6.08 -23.42 8.15
C SER A 160 5.23 -22.23 8.61
N LEU A 161 3.92 -22.29 8.39
CA LEU A 161 2.98 -21.25 8.83
C LEU A 161 3.14 -20.96 10.33
N ASP A 162 3.44 -21.98 11.14
CA ASP A 162 3.54 -21.87 12.61
C ASP A 162 4.82 -21.20 13.13
N SER A 163 5.81 -20.94 12.26
CA SER A 163 7.11 -20.37 12.66
C SER A 163 7.55 -19.20 11.79
N HIS A 164 6.60 -18.54 11.14
CA HIS A 164 6.85 -17.44 10.23
C HIS A 164 7.15 -16.16 11.04
N PRO A 165 8.38 -15.62 11.06
CA PRO A 165 8.70 -14.50 11.95
C PRO A 165 7.92 -13.21 11.60
N LEU A 166 7.42 -13.10 10.36
CA LEU A 166 6.48 -12.03 9.98
C LEU A 166 5.14 -12.12 10.72
N LEU A 167 4.67 -13.31 11.13
CA LEU A 167 3.47 -13.45 11.95
C LEU A 167 3.72 -12.92 13.37
N GLU A 168 4.92 -13.15 13.93
CA GLU A 168 5.29 -12.56 15.23
C GLU A 168 5.21 -11.03 15.18
N ILE A 169 5.74 -10.41 14.10
CA ILE A 169 5.66 -8.96 13.88
C ILE A 169 4.19 -8.53 13.64
N SER A 170 3.46 -9.28 12.83
CA SER A 170 2.08 -8.93 12.45
C SER A 170 1.08 -9.05 13.59
N ASN A 171 1.40 -9.86 14.62
CA ASN A 171 0.58 -10.09 15.81
C ASN A 171 0.89 -9.10 16.95
N LEU A 172 1.86 -8.19 16.78
CA LEU A 172 2.08 -7.12 17.75
C LEU A 172 0.86 -6.20 17.77
N GLU A 173 0.31 -5.94 18.96
CA GLU A 173 -0.88 -5.10 19.15
C GLU A 173 -0.70 -3.73 18.51
N ARG A 174 0.48 -3.11 18.68
CA ARG A 174 0.81 -1.82 18.08
C ARG A 174 0.77 -1.84 16.54
N VAL A 175 1.14 -2.96 15.91
CA VAL A 175 1.08 -3.12 14.45
C VAL A 175 -0.38 -3.24 14.00
N ALA A 176 -1.19 -4.01 14.72
CA ALA A 176 -2.63 -4.12 14.48
C ALA A 176 -3.35 -2.77 14.62
N GLU A 177 -3.09 -2.04 15.71
CA GLU A 177 -3.62 -0.68 15.94
C GLU A 177 -3.21 0.28 14.81
N HIS A 178 -1.94 0.24 14.40
CA HIS A 178 -1.46 1.10 13.33
C HIS A 178 -2.15 0.78 11.99
N ARG A 179 -2.25 -0.51 11.61
CA ARG A 179 -3.00 -0.93 10.41
C ARG A 179 -4.45 -0.45 10.44
N ARG A 180 -5.14 -0.66 11.57
CA ARG A 180 -6.54 -0.25 11.75
C ARG A 180 -6.70 1.26 11.59
N SER A 181 -5.83 2.05 12.25
CA SER A 181 -5.83 3.50 12.12
C SER A 181 -5.60 3.96 10.69
N ARG A 182 -4.68 3.32 9.95
CA ARG A 182 -4.43 3.63 8.53
C ARG A 182 -5.64 3.34 7.65
N TRP A 183 -6.30 2.20 7.85
CA TRP A 183 -7.51 1.88 7.10
C TRP A 183 -8.67 2.84 7.40
N PHE A 184 -8.85 3.25 8.66
CA PHE A 184 -9.85 4.26 8.99
C PHE A 184 -9.55 5.61 8.35
N ALA A 185 -8.28 6.06 8.35
CA ALA A 185 -7.90 7.30 7.68
C ALA A 185 -8.18 7.24 6.16
N ILE A 186 -7.91 6.09 5.53
CA ILE A 186 -8.24 5.87 4.11
C ILE A 186 -9.76 5.91 3.88
N ALA A 187 -10.55 5.30 4.77
CA ALA A 187 -12.01 5.34 4.70
C ALA A 187 -12.54 6.79 4.81
N ASP A 188 -12.03 7.57 5.75
CA ASP A 188 -12.40 8.99 5.92
C ASP A 188 -12.05 9.82 4.67
N GLU A 189 -10.88 9.56 4.07
CA GLU A 189 -10.45 10.25 2.85
C GLU A 189 -11.32 9.87 1.64
N LEU A 190 -11.67 8.59 1.50
CA LEU A 190 -12.58 8.11 0.45
C LEU A 190 -13.98 8.71 0.60
N GLU A 191 -14.52 8.73 1.82
CA GLU A 191 -15.81 9.37 2.13
C GLU A 191 -15.81 10.86 1.75
N ALA A 192 -14.73 11.58 2.09
CA ALA A 192 -14.59 12.99 1.74
C ALA A 192 -14.46 13.23 0.22
N LEU A 193 -13.85 12.31 -0.53
CA LEU A 193 -13.75 12.41 -1.99
C LEU A 193 -15.08 12.11 -2.67
N LEU A 194 -15.79 11.07 -2.21
CA LEU A 194 -17.09 10.67 -2.75
C LEU A 194 -18.17 11.74 -2.50
N GLY A 195 -18.08 12.50 -1.41
CA GLY A 195 -19.01 13.61 -1.14
C GLY A 195 -18.76 14.89 -1.97
N ARG A 196 -17.68 14.94 -2.76
CA ARG A 196 -17.31 16.10 -3.60
C ARG A 196 -17.58 15.90 -5.09
N GLU A 197 -17.84 14.67 -5.52
CA GLU A 197 -18.22 14.33 -6.91
C GLU A 197 -19.74 14.44 -7.10
#